data_AF-A0A0T7BQU0-F1
#
_entry.id   AF-A0A0T7BQU0-F1
#
_cell.length_a   1.000
_cell.length_b   1.000
_cell.length_c   1.000
_cell.angle_alpha   90.00
_cell.angle_beta   90.00
_cell.angle_gamma   90.00
#
_symmetry.space_group_name_H-M   'P 1'
#
loop_
_entity.id
_entity.type
_entity.pdbx_description
1 polymer ?
#
loop_
_entity_poly.entity_id
_entity_poly.type
_entity_poly.pdbx_seq_one_letter_code
_entity_poly.pdbx_strand_id
1 'polypeptide(L)'
;MSKILWNYWLAIPAVFSGIVVCSTIANATEAPKTTESELQSTVLVQRIAQTESKTPTTEEITQSDPVKGQITSVSQLSDVRPTDWAFQALQSLIERYGVITGLPDGTFQGNRPLTRYEFAAGLNATLDRVNEIVFNATEDTVKQTDIATLQKLQADFADELQALRGRVDKLEARTAQIEANQFSTTTKLQGTATFLIADTFGDRANNTSADDTKDDTQTFASYRVDLNLQTSFTGKDQLTTGLQSSTIPNTASNTGTHMTRFATEGTGSSDGSLGLVRLYYRFPVGKNTTVWVGAKALQPAVFLPTLNPLVGGASGAVSRFSSFNHTVYRPGFEGTGIAFAHKFSPQLQLNAGAIADNTLAKSPEAGKGLFNGNNLLIAQLTLSPSKQLDLGLTYARKYFGNATGFNLTGGTGSTFARNPFEQKATASDNFGFQFNWKTSSRLHLGGWVGYTKAHQLSGGDSEATIAHGALTIGLPDLFKKGNIGGFVIGVPPKVTESNYRSTPRSPIRENKDTSLHLEAFYTFKLNSNISVTPNLFFITNPEHNSNNSPIWVGALRTTFTF
;
A
#
# COMPACT_ATOMS: atom_id res chain seq x y z
N MET A 1 -13.52 47.84 -8.02
CA MET A 1 -14.23 46.55 -7.90
C MET A 1 -15.28 46.68 -6.81
N SER A 2 -16.56 46.57 -7.16
CA SER A 2 -17.67 46.91 -6.26
C SER A 2 -17.91 45.79 -5.23
N LYS A 3 -18.38 46.18 -4.03
CA LYS A 3 -18.77 45.30 -2.90
C LYS A 3 -19.85 44.25 -3.25
N ILE A 4 -20.38 44.27 -4.48
CA ILE A 4 -21.35 43.31 -5.01
C ILE A 4 -20.67 41.98 -5.38
N LEU A 5 -19.37 41.98 -5.73
CA LEU A 5 -18.64 40.74 -6.04
C LEU A 5 -18.21 39.92 -4.80
N TRP A 6 -18.12 40.56 -3.63
CA TRP A 6 -17.72 39.89 -2.38
C TRP A 6 -18.85 39.06 -1.77
N ASN A 7 -20.12 39.45 -1.98
CA ASN A 7 -21.26 38.73 -1.43
C ASN A 7 -21.66 37.48 -2.24
N TYR A 8 -21.15 37.32 -3.47
CA TYR A 8 -21.35 36.07 -4.24
C TYR A 8 -20.46 34.91 -3.74
N TRP A 9 -19.35 35.20 -3.05
CA TRP A 9 -18.46 34.18 -2.49
C TRP A 9 -18.94 33.59 -1.16
N LEU A 10 -19.93 34.22 -0.51
CA LEU A 10 -20.49 33.74 0.77
C LEU A 10 -21.76 32.89 0.59
N ALA A 11 -22.30 32.76 -0.62
CA ALA A 11 -23.53 32.01 -0.93
C ALA A 11 -23.30 30.61 -1.56
N ILE A 12 -22.06 30.11 -1.57
CA ILE A 12 -21.68 28.79 -2.13
C ILE A 12 -21.41 27.71 -1.03
N PRO A 13 -22.27 27.57 0.00
CA PRO A 13 -22.38 26.26 0.66
C PRO A 13 -23.77 25.60 0.55
N ALA A 14 -24.73 26.19 -0.15
CA ALA A 14 -26.13 25.72 -0.11
C ALA A 14 -26.67 25.03 -1.38
N VAL A 15 -25.86 24.84 -2.44
CA VAL A 15 -26.33 24.22 -3.70
C VAL A 15 -25.80 22.78 -3.91
N PHE A 16 -25.02 22.23 -2.98
CA PHE A 16 -24.49 20.86 -3.08
C PHE A 16 -25.24 19.79 -2.27
N SER A 17 -26.39 20.11 -1.67
CA SER A 17 -27.12 19.18 -0.78
C SER A 17 -28.48 18.69 -1.28
N GLY A 18 -28.77 18.77 -2.59
CA GLY A 18 -30.01 18.23 -3.11
C GLY A 18 -29.93 17.94 -4.59
N ILE A 19 -29.59 16.69 -4.95
CA ILE A 19 -30.09 15.89 -6.08
C ILE A 19 -29.49 14.49 -5.88
N VAL A 20 -30.18 13.63 -5.13
CA VAL A 20 -30.22 12.17 -5.35
C VAL A 20 -31.59 11.70 -4.85
N VAL A 21 -32.64 11.96 -5.64
CA VAL A 21 -33.93 11.28 -5.51
C VAL A 21 -34.47 11.01 -6.93
N CYS A 22 -34.86 9.75 -7.14
CA CYS A 22 -35.58 9.16 -8.28
C CYS A 22 -34.82 8.84 -9.58
N SER A 23 -34.47 7.57 -9.72
CA SER A 23 -34.89 6.78 -10.89
C SER A 23 -35.28 5.36 -10.42
N THR A 24 -36.55 5.02 -10.60
CA THR A 24 -37.17 3.73 -10.28
C THR A 24 -37.10 2.76 -11.46
N ILE A 25 -37.18 1.47 -11.12
CA ILE A 25 -37.67 0.29 -11.85
C ILE A 25 -36.58 -0.74 -12.14
N ALA A 26 -36.44 -1.67 -11.19
CA ALA A 26 -36.04 -3.05 -11.46
C ALA A 26 -37.02 -3.95 -10.70
N ASN A 27 -37.82 -4.74 -11.43
CA ASN A 27 -38.72 -5.74 -10.86
C ASN A 27 -37.88 -6.89 -10.31
N ALA A 28 -37.90 -7.06 -8.99
CA ALA A 28 -37.44 -8.28 -8.33
C ALA A 28 -38.67 -9.11 -7.95
N THR A 29 -38.79 -10.29 -8.56
CA THR A 29 -39.77 -11.31 -8.20
C THR A 29 -39.41 -11.88 -6.83
N GLU A 30 -40.38 -11.95 -5.91
CA GLU A 30 -40.18 -12.54 -4.58
C GLU A 30 -39.83 -14.03 -4.67
N ALA A 31 -38.74 -14.42 -4.00
CA ALA A 31 -38.44 -15.81 -3.67
C ALA A 31 -39.02 -16.16 -2.28
N PRO A 32 -39.43 -17.41 -2.02
CA PRO A 32 -40.11 -17.77 -0.79
C PRO A 32 -39.17 -17.67 0.42
N LYS A 33 -39.68 -17.12 1.53
CA LYS A 33 -39.03 -17.19 2.84
C LYS A 33 -39.14 -18.62 3.37
N THR A 34 -38.00 -19.31 3.45
CA THR A 34 -37.86 -20.57 4.21
C THR A 34 -37.09 -20.27 5.49
N THR A 35 -37.65 -20.70 6.62
CA THR A 35 -37.22 -20.41 7.99
C THR A 35 -35.90 -21.13 8.32
N GLU A 36 -34.83 -20.39 8.63
CA GLU A 36 -33.50 -20.89 9.03
C GLU A 36 -33.46 -21.62 10.41
N SER A 37 -34.58 -21.64 11.13
CA SER A 37 -34.66 -22.20 12.49
C SER A 37 -34.77 -23.74 12.55
N GLU A 38 -35.06 -24.42 11.44
CA GLU A 38 -35.25 -25.89 11.45
C GLU A 38 -34.02 -26.71 10.99
N LEU A 39 -32.98 -26.08 10.44
CA LEU A 39 -31.77 -26.78 9.97
C LEU A 39 -30.66 -26.90 11.03
N GLN A 40 -30.67 -26.07 12.09
CA GLN A 40 -29.66 -26.14 13.16
C GLN A 40 -29.96 -27.21 14.22
N SER A 41 -31.24 -27.55 14.42
CA SER A 41 -31.66 -28.60 15.38
C SER A 41 -31.40 -30.01 14.86
N THR A 42 -31.45 -30.25 13.54
CA THR A 42 -31.19 -31.58 12.95
C THR A 42 -29.69 -31.94 12.94
N VAL A 43 -28.79 -30.97 12.81
CA VAL A 43 -27.33 -31.21 12.77
C VAL A 43 -26.75 -31.48 14.17
N LEU A 44 -27.35 -30.93 15.24
CA LEU A 44 -26.90 -31.17 16.62
C LEU A 44 -27.27 -32.58 17.12
N VAL A 45 -28.43 -33.10 16.73
CA VAL A 45 -28.91 -34.44 17.16
C VAL A 45 -28.12 -35.58 16.48
N GLN A 46 -27.62 -35.36 15.27
CA GLN A 46 -26.89 -36.39 14.51
C GLN A 46 -25.41 -36.52 14.90
N ARG A 47 -24.82 -35.51 15.58
CA ARG A 47 -23.44 -35.57 16.12
C ARG A 47 -23.33 -36.24 17.49
N ILE A 48 -24.41 -36.35 18.26
CA ILE A 48 -24.42 -37.02 19.57
C ILE A 48 -24.52 -38.56 19.42
N ALA A 49 -24.97 -39.07 18.26
CA ALA A 49 -25.20 -40.49 18.04
C ALA A 49 -24.01 -41.30 17.43
N GLN A 50 -22.81 -40.71 17.26
CA GLN A 50 -21.67 -41.38 16.59
C GLN A 50 -20.39 -41.50 17.42
N THR A 51 -20.44 -41.32 18.74
CA THR A 51 -19.25 -41.52 19.60
C THR A 51 -19.52 -42.44 20.79
N GLU A 52 -19.95 -43.66 20.51
CA GLU A 52 -19.76 -44.80 21.41
C GLU A 52 -19.05 -45.92 20.65
N SER A 53 -17.85 -46.26 21.10
CA SER A 53 -17.25 -47.61 21.11
C SER A 53 -15.73 -47.51 20.96
N LYS A 54 -15.04 -47.61 22.11
CA LYS A 54 -13.79 -48.38 22.29
C LYS A 54 -13.37 -48.30 23.76
N THR A 55 -13.70 -49.35 24.51
CA THR A 55 -13.01 -49.72 25.75
C THR A 55 -11.73 -50.48 25.38
N PRO A 56 -10.59 -50.08 25.94
CA PRO A 56 -9.72 -51.01 26.68
C PRO A 56 -9.16 -50.31 27.94
N THR A 57 -8.65 -50.90 28.99
CA THR A 57 -8.52 -52.27 29.52
C THR A 57 -8.21 -52.03 30.99
N THR A 58 -8.87 -52.76 31.89
CA THR A 58 -8.54 -52.82 33.31
C THR A 58 -7.23 -53.60 33.44
N GLU A 59 -6.14 -52.91 33.78
CA GLU A 59 -4.95 -53.54 34.36
C GLU A 59 -4.95 -53.31 35.87
N GLU A 60 -4.91 -54.42 36.59
CA GLU A 60 -4.70 -54.51 38.03
C GLU A 60 -3.37 -53.84 38.40
N ILE A 61 -3.42 -52.85 39.29
CA ILE A 61 -2.27 -52.52 40.14
C ILE A 61 -2.62 -52.96 41.56
N THR A 62 -1.77 -53.86 42.00
CA THR A 62 -1.73 -54.62 43.24
C THR A 62 -1.70 -53.71 44.47
N GLN A 63 -2.33 -54.17 45.55
CA GLN A 63 -2.22 -53.61 46.89
C GLN A 63 -0.76 -53.35 47.28
N SER A 64 -0.43 -52.10 47.63
CA SER A 64 0.65 -51.76 48.54
C SER A 64 0.36 -50.43 49.24
N ASP A 65 0.06 -50.54 50.55
CA ASP A 65 0.37 -49.61 51.64
C ASP A 65 -0.19 -48.16 51.71
N PRO A 66 -0.39 -47.63 52.92
CA PRO A 66 -1.31 -46.52 53.20
C PRO A 66 -0.72 -45.15 52.87
N VAL A 67 -1.62 -44.21 52.52
CA VAL A 67 -1.53 -42.74 52.57
C VAL A 67 -0.15 -42.17 52.96
N LYS A 68 0.60 -41.68 51.97
CA LYS A 68 1.70 -40.71 52.11
C LYS A 68 1.73 -39.83 50.85
N GLY A 69 1.69 -38.51 50.87
CA GLY A 69 1.49 -37.57 51.97
C GLY A 69 0.76 -36.36 51.40
N GLN A 70 -0.31 -35.95 52.08
CA GLN A 70 -0.82 -34.60 51.95
C GLN A 70 0.35 -33.69 52.33
N ILE A 71 0.75 -32.79 51.42
CA ILE A 71 1.79 -31.81 51.74
C ILE A 71 1.19 -30.90 52.81
N THR A 72 1.58 -31.15 54.06
CA THR A 72 1.09 -30.41 55.24
C THR A 72 1.94 -29.21 55.57
N SER A 73 3.04 -28.99 54.82
CA SER A 73 3.96 -27.87 55.04
C SER A 73 4.55 -27.29 53.76
N VAL A 74 4.62 -25.96 53.68
CA VAL A 74 5.22 -25.21 52.56
C VAL A 74 6.71 -25.46 52.43
N SER A 75 7.39 -25.88 53.50
CA SER A 75 8.80 -26.29 53.43
C SER A 75 9.03 -27.57 52.63
N GLN A 76 7.97 -28.29 52.25
CA GLN A 76 8.04 -29.48 51.39
C GLN A 76 7.93 -29.13 49.90
N LEU A 77 7.63 -27.86 49.56
CA LEU A 77 7.61 -27.38 48.18
C LEU A 77 9.01 -27.05 47.70
N SER A 78 9.46 -27.73 46.64
CA SER A 78 10.83 -27.60 46.13
C SER A 78 11.11 -26.26 45.43
N ASP A 79 10.07 -25.54 45.00
CA ASP A 79 10.14 -24.30 44.25
C ASP A 79 9.82 -23.03 45.08
N VAL A 80 9.64 -23.17 46.40
CA VAL A 80 9.36 -22.05 47.30
C VAL A 80 10.39 -22.00 48.42
N ARG A 81 11.18 -20.93 48.47
CA ARG A 81 12.22 -20.73 49.50
C ARG A 81 11.71 -19.85 50.64
N PRO A 82 12.23 -20.00 51.88
CA PRO A 82 11.86 -19.15 53.01
C PRO A 82 12.06 -17.64 52.80
N THR A 83 12.91 -17.25 51.83
CA THR A 83 13.16 -15.85 51.46
C THR A 83 12.22 -15.32 50.37
N ASP A 84 11.40 -16.17 49.74
CA ASP A 84 10.51 -15.75 48.68
C ASP A 84 9.29 -15.01 49.27
N TRP A 85 8.89 -13.91 48.63
CA TRP A 85 7.82 -13.03 49.13
C TRP A 85 6.48 -13.76 49.35
N ALA A 86 6.23 -14.83 48.60
CA ALA A 86 5.01 -15.63 48.67
C ALA A 86 5.05 -16.70 49.78
N PHE A 87 6.22 -16.97 50.39
CA PHE A 87 6.40 -18.07 51.35
C PHE A 87 5.43 -17.98 52.53
N GLN A 88 5.30 -16.80 53.16
CA GLN A 88 4.39 -16.59 54.30
C GLN A 88 2.90 -16.72 53.91
N ALA A 89 2.53 -16.27 52.71
CA ALA A 89 1.18 -16.37 52.21
C ALA A 89 0.80 -17.83 51.91
N LEU A 90 1.70 -18.56 51.24
CA LEU A 90 1.54 -19.98 51.01
C LEU A 90 1.52 -20.75 52.33
N GLN A 91 2.36 -20.39 53.30
CA GLN A 91 2.40 -21.05 54.60
C GLN A 91 1.04 -20.99 55.28
N SER A 92 0.41 -19.82 55.22
CA SER A 92 -0.95 -19.65 55.74
C SER A 92 -1.97 -20.48 54.95
N LEU A 93 -1.92 -20.45 53.62
CA LEU A 93 -2.92 -21.12 52.77
C LEU A 93 -2.84 -22.66 52.82
N ILE A 94 -1.63 -23.22 52.90
CA ILE A 94 -1.40 -24.67 52.92
C ILE A 94 -1.47 -25.22 54.34
N GLU A 95 -0.74 -24.62 55.29
CA GLU A 95 -0.58 -25.19 56.64
C GLU A 95 -1.72 -24.79 57.57
N ARG A 96 -2.17 -23.53 57.50
CA ARG A 96 -3.15 -22.99 58.44
C ARG A 96 -4.59 -23.16 57.97
N TYR A 97 -4.85 -22.93 56.68
CA TYR A 97 -6.21 -22.98 56.13
C TYR A 97 -6.49 -24.24 55.29
N GLY A 98 -5.44 -24.95 54.82
CA GLY A 98 -5.60 -26.19 54.05
C GLY A 98 -6.32 -26.01 52.71
N VAL A 99 -6.24 -24.82 52.13
CA VAL A 99 -7.00 -24.39 50.95
C VAL A 99 -6.34 -24.82 49.65
N ILE A 100 -5.00 -24.75 49.63
CA ILE A 100 -4.21 -25.09 48.46
C ILE A 100 -3.32 -26.26 48.84
N THR A 101 -3.37 -27.32 48.05
CA THR A 101 -2.38 -28.39 48.12
C THR A 101 -1.38 -28.17 47.01
N GLY A 102 -0.08 -28.31 47.30
CA GLY A 102 0.93 -28.36 46.25
C GLY A 102 0.58 -29.41 45.19
N LEU A 103 1.13 -29.28 44.00
CA LEU A 103 0.97 -30.29 42.96
C LEU A 103 1.59 -31.63 43.45
N PRO A 104 1.13 -32.79 42.91
CA PRO A 104 1.65 -34.09 43.31
C PRO A 104 3.16 -34.27 43.14
N ASP A 105 3.79 -33.42 42.33
CA ASP A 105 5.24 -33.36 42.09
C ASP A 105 6.02 -32.58 43.18
N GLY A 106 5.34 -32.05 44.20
CA GLY A 106 5.97 -31.29 45.27
C GLY A 106 6.34 -29.85 44.88
N THR A 107 5.62 -29.26 43.92
CA THR A 107 5.82 -27.86 43.48
C THR A 107 4.54 -27.01 43.57
N PHE A 108 4.69 -25.68 43.60
CA PHE A 108 3.58 -24.71 43.51
C PHE A 108 3.43 -24.10 42.10
N GLN A 109 4.50 -24.10 41.30
CA GLN A 109 4.57 -23.55 39.95
C GLN A 109 4.19 -22.05 39.85
N GLY A 110 4.62 -21.24 40.82
CA GLY A 110 4.27 -19.80 40.89
C GLY A 110 4.75 -18.94 39.72
N ASN A 111 5.68 -19.43 38.89
CA ASN A 111 6.17 -18.74 37.69
C ASN A 111 5.33 -19.02 36.43
N ARG A 112 4.30 -19.87 36.52
CA ARG A 112 3.41 -20.18 35.39
C ARG A 112 2.25 -19.19 35.36
N PRO A 113 1.91 -18.61 34.19
CA PRO A 113 0.67 -17.85 34.05
C PRO A 113 -0.54 -18.78 34.28
N LEU A 114 -1.53 -18.26 35.01
CA LEU A 114 -2.70 -18.99 35.44
C LEU A 114 -3.93 -18.51 34.68
N THR A 115 -4.79 -19.44 34.25
CA THR A 115 -5.98 -19.10 33.45
C THR A 115 -7.09 -18.50 34.33
N ARG A 116 -7.99 -17.70 33.73
CA ARG A 116 -9.14 -17.10 34.46
C ARG A 116 -9.98 -18.16 35.20
N TYR A 117 -10.11 -19.36 34.62
CA TYR A 117 -10.85 -20.47 35.21
C TYR A 117 -10.13 -21.13 36.38
N GLU A 118 -8.82 -21.32 36.27
CA GLU A 118 -8.00 -21.84 37.38
C GLU A 118 -7.99 -20.89 38.58
N PHE A 119 -7.99 -19.57 38.34
CA PHE A 119 -8.08 -18.57 39.42
C PHE A 119 -9.42 -18.64 40.12
N ALA A 120 -10.51 -18.70 39.35
CA ALA A 120 -11.86 -18.76 39.88
C ALA A 120 -12.08 -20.05 40.69
N ALA A 121 -11.57 -21.20 40.21
CA ALA A 121 -11.65 -22.46 40.92
C ALA A 121 -10.87 -22.43 42.25
N GLY A 122 -9.65 -21.89 42.25
CA GLY A 122 -8.84 -21.75 43.47
C GLY A 122 -9.47 -20.78 44.49
N LEU A 123 -10.02 -19.67 44.01
CA LEU A 123 -10.73 -18.71 44.87
C LEU A 123 -12.02 -19.33 45.46
N ASN A 124 -12.78 -20.08 44.66
CA ASN A 124 -13.99 -20.76 45.14
C ASN A 124 -13.65 -21.78 46.22
N ALA A 125 -12.62 -22.62 46.00
CA ALA A 125 -12.15 -23.58 47.00
C ALA A 125 -11.66 -22.88 48.29
N THR A 126 -11.03 -21.70 48.17
CA THR A 126 -10.65 -20.87 49.32
C THR A 126 -11.86 -20.39 50.11
N LEU A 127 -12.88 -19.89 49.42
CA LEU A 127 -14.09 -19.40 50.06
C LEU A 127 -14.88 -20.54 50.71
N ASP A 128 -14.96 -21.71 50.06
CA ASP A 128 -15.62 -22.90 50.61
C ASP A 128 -14.93 -23.37 51.89
N ARG A 129 -13.58 -23.41 51.90
CA ARG A 129 -12.80 -23.82 53.08
C ARG A 129 -12.85 -22.80 54.20
N VAL A 130 -12.87 -21.50 53.90
CA VAL A 130 -13.09 -20.45 54.90
C VAL A 130 -14.48 -20.58 55.51
N ASN A 131 -15.52 -20.81 54.69
CA ASN A 131 -16.87 -21.05 55.18
C ASN A 131 -16.93 -22.30 56.08
N GLU A 132 -16.21 -23.37 55.71
CA GLU A 132 -16.12 -24.60 56.51
C GLU A 132 -15.40 -24.41 57.84
N ILE A 133 -14.27 -23.67 57.86
CA ILE A 133 -13.55 -23.35 59.10
C ILE A 133 -14.39 -22.45 60.01
N VAL A 134 -15.13 -21.50 59.43
CA VAL A 134 -16.05 -20.64 60.18
C VAL A 134 -17.22 -21.45 60.76
N PHE A 135 -17.68 -22.50 60.07
CA PHE A 135 -18.75 -23.37 60.56
C PHE A 135 -18.30 -24.41 61.60
N ASN A 136 -17.04 -24.87 61.51
CA ASN A 136 -16.49 -25.94 62.36
C ASN A 136 -15.59 -25.45 63.50
N ALA A 137 -15.31 -24.15 63.62
CA ALA A 137 -14.53 -23.59 64.72
C ALA A 137 -15.31 -23.58 66.03
N THR A 138 -14.96 -24.49 66.94
CA THR A 138 -15.39 -24.47 68.34
C THR A 138 -14.80 -23.28 69.09
N GLU A 139 -15.66 -22.30 69.34
CA GLU A 139 -15.72 -21.26 70.38
C GLU A 139 -14.51 -20.39 70.81
N ASP A 140 -13.24 -20.57 70.42
CA ASP A 140 -12.20 -19.70 71.02
C ASP A 140 -10.97 -19.29 70.19
N THR A 141 -11.02 -19.33 68.85
CA THR A 141 -9.88 -18.83 68.03
C THR A 141 -10.28 -18.11 66.74
N VAL A 142 -11.45 -17.49 66.72
CA VAL A 142 -11.72 -16.36 65.84
C VAL A 142 -11.90 -15.15 66.73
N LYS A 143 -10.83 -14.39 66.95
CA LYS A 143 -10.93 -13.15 67.72
C LYS A 143 -11.92 -12.27 66.97
N GLN A 144 -12.96 -11.81 67.66
CA GLN A 144 -13.99 -10.91 67.11
C GLN A 144 -13.39 -9.71 66.34
N THR A 145 -12.17 -9.29 66.72
CA THR A 145 -11.34 -8.30 66.03
C THR A 145 -10.89 -8.69 64.62
N ASP A 146 -10.61 -9.96 64.33
CA ASP A 146 -10.17 -10.43 63.01
C ASP A 146 -11.35 -10.46 62.03
N ILE A 147 -12.53 -10.89 62.51
CA ILE A 147 -13.79 -10.76 61.76
C ILE A 147 -14.09 -9.28 61.52
N ALA A 148 -13.97 -8.42 62.52
CA ALA A 148 -14.19 -6.98 62.36
C ALA A 148 -13.19 -6.33 61.38
N THR A 149 -11.95 -6.80 61.36
CA THR A 149 -10.92 -6.32 60.42
C THR A 149 -11.20 -6.78 59.00
N LEU A 150 -11.62 -8.03 58.80
CA LEU A 150 -12.03 -8.55 57.49
C LEU A 150 -13.31 -7.88 56.99
N GLN A 151 -14.29 -7.65 57.87
CA GLN A 151 -15.50 -6.89 57.54
C GLN A 151 -15.16 -5.44 57.16
N LYS A 152 -14.20 -4.82 57.86
CA LYS A 152 -13.72 -3.47 57.55
C LYS A 152 -12.98 -3.42 56.23
N LEU A 153 -12.06 -4.35 55.96
CA LEU A 153 -11.38 -4.43 54.65
C LEU A 153 -12.36 -4.74 53.53
N GLN A 154 -13.34 -5.61 53.75
CA GLN A 154 -14.40 -5.90 52.78
C GLN A 154 -15.24 -4.65 52.50
N ALA A 155 -15.55 -3.83 53.51
CA ALA A 155 -16.25 -2.57 53.34
C ALA A 155 -15.39 -1.51 52.64
N ASP A 156 -14.13 -1.36 53.05
CA ASP A 156 -13.19 -0.36 52.51
C ASP A 156 -12.85 -0.67 51.03
N PHE A 157 -12.73 -1.96 50.65
CA PHE A 157 -12.47 -2.38 49.28
C PHE A 157 -13.72 -2.62 48.44
N ALA A 158 -14.93 -2.64 49.02
CA ALA A 158 -16.16 -2.86 48.26
C ALA A 158 -16.34 -1.80 47.15
N ASP A 159 -16.16 -0.52 47.51
CA ASP A 159 -16.28 0.60 46.59
C ASP A 159 -15.19 0.58 45.52
N GLU A 160 -13.95 0.23 45.89
CA GLU A 160 -12.83 0.11 44.95
C GLU A 160 -13.01 -1.07 43.97
N LEU A 161 -13.47 -2.22 44.46
CA LEU A 161 -13.77 -3.38 43.63
C LEU A 161 -14.96 -3.13 42.70
N GLN A 162 -15.98 -2.41 43.17
CA GLN A 162 -17.09 -1.98 42.33
C GLN A 162 -16.62 -0.99 41.25
N ALA A 163 -15.74 -0.04 41.60
CA ALA A 163 -15.14 0.87 40.63
C ALA A 163 -14.24 0.13 39.62
N LEU A 164 -13.46 -0.85 40.06
CA LEU A 164 -12.63 -1.68 39.19
C LEU A 164 -13.49 -2.51 38.24
N ARG A 165 -14.56 -3.15 38.74
CA ARG A 165 -15.54 -3.88 37.93
C ARG A 165 -16.18 -2.97 36.88
N GLY A 166 -16.63 -1.77 37.28
CA GLY A 166 -17.17 -0.80 36.33
C GLY A 166 -16.16 -0.35 35.26
N ARG A 167 -14.86 -0.25 35.59
CA ARG A 167 -13.79 0.01 34.61
C ARG A 167 -13.57 -1.17 33.67
N VAL A 168 -13.60 -2.40 34.19
CA VAL A 168 -13.50 -3.63 33.39
C VAL A 168 -14.69 -3.74 32.43
N ASP A 169 -15.91 -3.60 32.93
CA ASP A 169 -17.14 -3.64 32.11
C ASP A 169 -17.10 -2.57 31.01
N LYS A 170 -16.65 -1.35 31.32
CA LYS A 170 -16.48 -0.27 30.34
C LYS A 170 -15.40 -0.57 29.30
N LEU A 171 -14.30 -1.22 29.70
CA LEU A 171 -13.24 -1.63 28.78
C LEU A 171 -13.69 -2.81 27.91
N GLU A 172 -14.43 -3.77 28.45
CA GLU A 172 -15.03 -4.88 27.72
C GLU A 172 -16.05 -4.35 26.70
N ALA A 173 -16.95 -3.45 27.10
CA ALA A 173 -17.89 -2.79 26.19
C ALA A 173 -17.18 -2.00 25.08
N ARG A 174 -16.10 -1.28 25.41
CA ARG A 174 -15.29 -0.55 24.42
C ARG A 174 -14.56 -1.49 23.48
N THR A 175 -14.07 -2.62 23.98
CA THR A 175 -13.41 -3.66 23.18
C THR A 175 -14.40 -4.30 22.22
N ALA A 176 -15.57 -4.72 22.71
CA ALA A 176 -16.65 -5.26 21.89
C ALA A 176 -17.12 -4.27 20.82
N GLN A 177 -17.21 -2.97 21.15
CA GLN A 177 -17.53 -1.93 20.18
C GLN A 177 -16.43 -1.76 19.12
N ILE A 178 -15.15 -1.83 19.50
CA ILE A 178 -14.03 -1.76 18.55
C ILE A 178 -14.04 -2.98 17.64
N GLU A 179 -14.19 -4.18 18.19
CA GLU A 179 -14.25 -5.44 17.45
C GLU A 179 -15.43 -5.47 16.46
N ALA A 180 -16.62 -5.06 16.91
CA ALA A 180 -17.81 -5.00 16.07
C ALA A 180 -17.72 -3.97 14.93
N ASN A 181 -16.88 -2.93 15.07
CA ASN A 181 -16.70 -1.88 14.07
C ASN A 181 -15.35 -1.96 13.32
N GLN A 182 -14.57 -3.03 13.47
CA GLN A 182 -13.36 -3.20 12.66
C GLN A 182 -13.75 -3.64 11.24
N PHE A 183 -13.50 -2.76 10.27
CA PHE A 183 -13.73 -3.04 8.84
C PHE A 183 -12.94 -4.27 8.34
N SER A 184 -11.79 -4.57 8.98
CA SER A 184 -11.02 -5.81 8.89
C SER A 184 -9.80 -5.70 9.80
N THR A 185 -9.48 -6.74 10.59
CA THR A 185 -8.25 -6.78 11.40
C THR A 185 -6.98 -6.88 10.54
N THR A 186 -7.11 -7.32 9.28
CA THR A 186 -6.00 -7.61 8.38
C THR A 186 -5.91 -6.64 7.20
N THR A 187 -6.98 -5.91 6.87
CA THR A 187 -7.06 -5.05 5.69
C THR A 187 -7.22 -3.58 6.05
N LYS A 188 -6.37 -2.73 5.46
CA LYS A 188 -6.47 -1.27 5.55
C LYS A 188 -6.76 -0.66 4.19
N LEU A 189 -7.73 0.24 4.13
CA LEU A 189 -7.98 1.07 2.96
C LEU A 189 -7.01 2.27 2.95
N GLN A 190 -6.44 2.57 1.80
CA GLN A 190 -5.73 3.82 1.52
C GLN A 190 -6.33 4.45 0.27
N GLY A 191 -6.96 5.61 0.43
CA GLY A 191 -7.65 6.33 -0.63
C GLY A 191 -6.92 7.59 -1.08
N THR A 192 -7.01 7.90 -2.37
CA THR A 192 -6.64 9.21 -2.91
C THR A 192 -7.67 9.65 -3.94
N ALA A 193 -8.26 10.82 -3.73
CA ALA A 193 -9.12 11.49 -4.70
C ALA A 193 -8.42 12.76 -5.22
N THR A 194 -8.26 12.85 -6.53
CA THR A 194 -7.59 13.95 -7.21
C THR A 194 -8.57 14.65 -8.14
N PHE A 195 -8.67 15.96 -8.03
CA PHE A 195 -9.35 16.83 -8.98
C PHE A 195 -8.31 17.60 -9.76
N LEU A 196 -8.51 17.72 -11.07
CA LEU A 196 -7.61 18.43 -11.98
C LEU A 196 -8.43 19.39 -12.84
N ILE A 197 -8.09 20.67 -12.75
CA ILE A 197 -8.49 21.68 -13.74
C ILE A 197 -7.25 21.99 -14.56
N ALA A 198 -7.31 21.87 -15.88
CA ALA A 198 -6.16 22.13 -16.73
C ALA A 198 -6.55 22.60 -18.14
N ASP A 199 -5.58 23.17 -18.84
CA ASP A 199 -5.70 23.61 -20.23
C ASP A 199 -4.33 23.59 -20.91
N THR A 200 -4.31 23.52 -22.24
CA THR A 200 -3.10 23.70 -23.05
C THR A 200 -3.21 24.97 -23.89
N PHE A 201 -2.06 25.61 -24.13
CA PHE A 201 -1.98 26.88 -24.84
C PHE A 201 -0.83 26.84 -25.84
N GLY A 202 -1.01 27.47 -26.98
CA GLY A 202 -0.06 27.47 -28.09
C GLY A 202 -0.65 26.73 -29.29
N ASP A 203 0.18 26.47 -30.29
CA ASP A 203 -0.25 25.75 -31.48
C ASP A 203 -0.05 24.24 -31.28
N ARG A 204 -0.99 23.45 -31.81
CA ARG A 204 -0.85 22.01 -31.93
C ARG A 204 0.43 21.68 -32.69
N ALA A 205 1.23 20.77 -32.16
CA ALA A 205 2.45 20.30 -32.80
C ALA A 205 2.12 19.61 -34.13
N ASN A 206 2.71 20.10 -35.22
CA ASN A 206 2.47 19.52 -36.53
C ASN A 206 3.39 18.30 -36.76
N ASN A 207 2.78 17.12 -36.77
CA ASN A 207 3.43 15.84 -37.05
C ASN A 207 2.93 15.17 -38.33
N THR A 208 2.16 15.90 -39.13
CA THR A 208 1.58 15.38 -40.36
C THR A 208 1.94 16.28 -41.53
N SER A 209 1.72 15.81 -42.75
CA SER A 209 1.90 16.68 -43.93
C SER A 209 0.78 17.72 -44.07
N ALA A 210 -0.34 17.54 -43.35
CA ALA A 210 -1.39 18.55 -43.26
C ALA A 210 -0.94 19.62 -42.25
N ASP A 211 -1.13 20.90 -42.59
CA ASP A 211 -0.84 22.02 -41.69
C ASP A 211 -1.96 22.23 -40.65
N ASP A 212 -2.15 21.20 -39.81
CA ASP A 212 -3.12 21.18 -38.73
C ASP A 212 -2.43 21.58 -37.42
N THR A 213 -2.26 22.89 -37.24
CA THR A 213 -1.59 23.52 -36.10
C THR A 213 -2.57 24.12 -35.09
N LYS A 214 -3.88 23.97 -35.31
CA LYS A 214 -4.88 24.54 -34.41
C LYS A 214 -4.98 23.71 -33.13
N ASP A 215 -4.71 24.33 -31.99
CA ASP A 215 -5.05 23.75 -30.68
C ASP A 215 -6.54 23.96 -30.42
N ASP A 216 -7.29 22.87 -30.37
CA ASP A 216 -8.73 22.84 -30.06
C ASP A 216 -9.01 22.45 -28.60
N THR A 217 -7.99 22.41 -27.74
CA THR A 217 -8.21 22.23 -26.31
C THR A 217 -8.99 23.40 -25.72
N GLN A 218 -9.71 23.11 -24.65
CA GLN A 218 -10.41 24.06 -23.80
C GLN A 218 -10.16 23.66 -22.36
N THR A 219 -10.30 24.62 -21.45
CA THR A 219 -10.20 24.37 -20.02
C THR A 219 -11.15 23.24 -19.63
N PHE A 220 -10.59 22.18 -19.05
CA PHE A 220 -11.34 21.00 -18.64
C PHE A 220 -11.18 20.74 -17.15
N ALA A 221 -12.22 20.14 -16.56
CA ALA A 221 -12.20 19.63 -15.20
C ALA A 221 -12.34 18.10 -15.24
N SER A 222 -11.53 17.41 -14.47
CA SER A 222 -11.47 15.95 -14.44
C SER A 222 -11.08 15.45 -13.05
N TYR A 223 -11.23 14.15 -12.83
CA TYR A 223 -10.89 13.54 -11.55
C TYR A 223 -10.19 12.20 -11.72
N ARG A 224 -9.54 11.77 -10.64
CA ARG A 224 -9.04 10.41 -10.46
C ARG A 224 -9.19 9.97 -9.01
N VAL A 225 -9.75 8.79 -8.80
CA VAL A 225 -9.85 8.12 -7.50
C VAL A 225 -9.03 6.83 -7.55
N ASP A 226 -8.07 6.67 -6.65
CA ASP A 226 -7.33 5.43 -6.40
C ASP A 226 -7.72 4.91 -5.00
N LEU A 227 -8.22 3.68 -4.91
CA LEU A 227 -8.53 2.98 -3.66
C LEU A 227 -7.65 1.74 -3.55
N ASN A 228 -6.77 1.67 -2.55
CA ASN A 228 -5.89 0.54 -2.34
C ASN A 228 -6.26 -0.19 -1.04
N LEU A 229 -6.65 -1.45 -1.17
CA LEU A 229 -6.83 -2.36 -0.05
C LEU A 229 -5.50 -3.05 0.22
N GLN A 230 -4.95 -2.83 1.41
CA GLN A 230 -3.70 -3.40 1.88
C GLN A 230 -4.01 -4.48 2.92
N THR A 231 -3.94 -5.74 2.51
CA THR A 231 -4.24 -6.90 3.37
C THR A 231 -2.95 -7.59 3.80
N SER A 232 -2.80 -7.92 5.08
CA SER A 232 -1.66 -8.68 5.62
C SER A 232 -2.14 -9.93 6.34
N PHE A 233 -1.55 -11.09 6.04
CA PHE A 233 -1.92 -12.38 6.65
C PHE A 233 -0.98 -12.81 7.78
N THR A 234 0.25 -12.28 7.80
CA THR A 234 1.32 -12.62 8.77
C THR A 234 1.86 -11.40 9.52
N GLY A 235 1.43 -10.19 9.15
CA GLY A 235 1.94 -8.93 9.68
C GLY A 235 3.25 -8.44 9.02
N LYS A 236 3.88 -9.27 8.17
CA LYS A 236 5.11 -8.91 7.43
C LYS A 236 4.94 -8.92 5.91
N ASP A 237 3.88 -9.54 5.44
CA ASP A 237 3.43 -9.64 4.06
C ASP A 237 2.34 -8.60 3.77
N GLN A 238 2.11 -8.34 2.48
CA GLN A 238 1.05 -7.44 2.05
C GLN A 238 0.54 -7.82 0.65
N LEU A 239 -0.75 -8.13 0.56
CA LEU A 239 -1.52 -8.15 -0.68
C LEU A 239 -2.05 -6.74 -0.94
N THR A 240 -1.75 -6.22 -2.13
CA THR A 240 -2.30 -4.94 -2.60
C THR A 240 -3.34 -5.21 -3.69
N THR A 241 -4.58 -4.82 -3.41
CA THR A 241 -5.68 -4.80 -4.36
C THR A 241 -6.06 -3.35 -4.63
N GLY A 242 -5.77 -2.86 -5.84
CA GLY A 242 -6.00 -1.46 -6.23
C GLY A 242 -7.17 -1.31 -7.18
N LEU A 243 -8.15 -0.49 -6.82
CA LEU A 243 -9.26 -0.05 -7.66
C LEU A 243 -9.03 1.39 -8.10
N GLN A 244 -9.40 1.73 -9.33
CA GLN A 244 -9.29 3.09 -9.85
C GLN A 244 -10.45 3.46 -10.75
N SER A 245 -10.84 4.73 -10.67
CA SER A 245 -11.69 5.42 -11.64
C SER A 245 -11.03 6.75 -11.99
N SER A 246 -11.02 7.14 -13.28
CA SER A 246 -10.38 8.38 -13.72
C SER A 246 -11.01 8.88 -15.01
N THR A 247 -11.17 10.20 -15.10
CA THR A 247 -11.61 10.92 -16.31
C THR A 247 -10.52 11.87 -16.83
N ILE A 248 -9.33 11.87 -16.22
CA ILE A 248 -8.21 12.71 -16.67
C ILE A 248 -7.78 12.28 -18.08
N PRO A 249 -7.92 13.15 -19.10
CA PRO A 249 -7.71 12.77 -20.49
C PRO A 249 -6.22 12.67 -20.85
N ASN A 250 -5.93 11.94 -21.92
CA ASN A 250 -4.67 12.03 -22.63
C ASN A 250 -4.76 13.17 -23.66
N THR A 251 -3.99 14.24 -23.45
CA THR A 251 -4.02 15.46 -24.28
C THR A 251 -3.25 15.33 -25.60
N ALA A 252 -2.53 14.23 -25.83
CA ALA A 252 -1.61 14.12 -26.96
C ALA A 252 -2.30 14.21 -28.33
N SER A 253 -3.54 13.73 -28.43
CA SER A 253 -4.33 13.83 -29.66
C SER A 253 -4.81 15.23 -29.96
N ASN A 254 -4.86 16.14 -28.97
CA ASN A 254 -5.30 17.52 -29.14
C ASN A 254 -4.10 18.43 -29.43
N THR A 255 -3.02 18.25 -28.69
CA THR A 255 -1.79 19.06 -28.80
C THR A 255 -0.82 18.56 -29.87
N GLY A 256 -1.12 17.41 -30.48
CA GLY A 256 -0.24 16.76 -31.45
C GLY A 256 0.99 16.08 -30.82
N THR A 257 1.27 16.24 -29.52
CA THR A 257 2.49 15.72 -28.89
C THR A 257 2.22 14.97 -27.58
N HIS A 258 3.02 13.94 -27.29
CA HIS A 258 2.94 13.24 -26.01
C HIS A 258 3.60 13.98 -24.84
N MET A 259 4.27 15.11 -25.12
CA MET A 259 4.97 15.90 -24.12
C MET A 259 4.02 16.66 -23.18
N THR A 260 2.74 16.83 -23.55
CA THR A 260 1.74 17.58 -22.77
C THR A 260 0.94 16.73 -21.76
N ARG A 261 1.31 15.46 -21.60
CA ARG A 261 0.52 14.49 -20.81
C ARG A 261 0.73 14.63 -19.31
N PHE A 262 -0.29 14.25 -18.55
CA PHE A 262 -0.27 14.22 -17.09
C PHE A 262 0.16 12.84 -16.55
N ALA A 263 0.79 12.82 -15.37
CA ALA A 263 1.21 11.59 -14.71
C ALA A 263 0.03 10.73 -14.20
N THR A 264 -1.12 11.36 -13.98
CA THR A 264 -2.31 10.79 -13.34
C THR A 264 -3.46 10.50 -14.30
N GLU A 265 -3.23 10.51 -15.61
CA GLU A 265 -4.25 10.11 -16.61
C GLU A 265 -4.89 8.74 -16.31
N GLY A 266 -6.12 8.53 -16.81
CA GLY A 266 -6.86 7.28 -16.65
C GLY A 266 -6.37 6.13 -17.54
N THR A 267 -6.78 4.90 -17.20
CA THR A 267 -6.37 3.66 -17.89
C THR A 267 -7.21 3.31 -19.13
N GLY A 268 -7.92 4.28 -19.72
CA GLY A 268 -8.53 4.13 -21.05
C GLY A 268 -10.06 4.01 -21.12
N SER A 269 -10.79 4.23 -20.02
CA SER A 269 -12.24 4.40 -20.06
C SER A 269 -12.61 5.87 -19.84
N SER A 270 -13.17 6.51 -20.87
CA SER A 270 -13.58 7.92 -20.82
C SER A 270 -14.81 8.16 -19.94
N ASP A 271 -15.48 7.08 -19.51
CA ASP A 271 -16.70 7.11 -18.71
C ASP A 271 -16.45 7.17 -17.19
N GLY A 272 -15.19 7.12 -16.74
CA GLY A 272 -14.88 7.06 -15.32
C GLY A 272 -15.30 5.75 -14.65
N SER A 273 -15.39 4.65 -15.39
CA SER A 273 -15.67 3.32 -14.82
C SER A 273 -14.64 2.91 -13.76
N LEU A 274 -15.13 2.22 -12.73
CA LEU A 274 -14.29 1.67 -11.67
C LEU A 274 -13.73 0.31 -12.10
N GLY A 275 -12.42 0.16 -12.08
CA GLY A 275 -11.75 -1.07 -12.46
C GLY A 275 -10.68 -1.51 -11.47
N LEU A 276 -10.44 -2.83 -11.41
CA LEU A 276 -9.24 -3.37 -10.80
C LEU A 276 -8.04 -2.95 -11.64
N VAL A 277 -7.11 -2.19 -11.07
CA VAL A 277 -5.90 -1.72 -11.76
C VAL A 277 -4.63 -2.35 -11.23
N ARG A 278 -4.61 -2.85 -9.98
CA ARG A 278 -3.41 -3.47 -9.37
C ARG A 278 -3.78 -4.72 -8.59
N LEU A 279 -2.99 -5.78 -8.76
CA LEU A 279 -3.08 -6.98 -7.94
C LEU A 279 -1.70 -7.64 -7.83
N TYR A 280 -1.06 -7.45 -6.69
CA TYR A 280 0.24 -8.04 -6.39
C TYR A 280 0.41 -8.31 -4.90
N TYR A 281 1.20 -9.32 -4.59
CA TYR A 281 1.51 -9.76 -3.23
C TYR A 281 3.01 -9.61 -2.97
N ARG A 282 3.36 -9.03 -1.82
CA ARG A 282 4.75 -8.96 -1.35
C ARG A 282 4.93 -9.70 -0.04
N PHE A 283 6.07 -10.37 0.11
CA PHE A 283 6.42 -11.09 1.32
C PHE A 283 7.94 -11.10 1.52
N PRO A 284 8.41 -11.14 2.79
CA PRO A 284 9.83 -11.25 3.07
C PRO A 284 10.33 -12.68 2.85
N VAL A 285 11.56 -12.81 2.36
CA VAL A 285 12.33 -14.05 2.35
C VAL A 285 13.59 -13.82 3.18
N GLY A 286 13.59 -14.35 4.42
CA GLY A 286 14.60 -14.00 5.40
C GLY A 286 14.48 -12.55 5.89
N LYS A 287 15.59 -11.96 6.35
CA LYS A 287 15.61 -10.61 6.94
C LYS A 287 15.84 -9.48 5.92
N ASN A 288 16.49 -9.80 4.79
CA ASN A 288 17.05 -8.79 3.87
C ASN A 288 16.44 -8.83 2.47
N THR A 289 15.63 -9.84 2.15
CA THR A 289 15.00 -9.98 0.83
C THR A 289 13.50 -9.77 0.95
N THR A 290 12.93 -9.00 0.04
CA THR A 290 11.49 -8.93 -0.20
C THR A 290 11.22 -9.42 -1.61
N VAL A 291 10.18 -10.23 -1.79
CA VAL A 291 9.74 -10.74 -3.09
C VAL A 291 8.34 -10.20 -3.38
N TRP A 292 8.08 -9.90 -4.64
CA TRP A 292 6.77 -9.53 -5.18
C TRP A 292 6.36 -10.55 -6.23
N VAL A 293 5.10 -10.97 -6.20
CA VAL A 293 4.46 -11.70 -7.28
C VAL A 293 3.23 -10.90 -7.70
N GLY A 294 3.17 -10.55 -8.97
CA GLY A 294 2.11 -9.74 -9.54
C GLY A 294 1.25 -10.53 -10.50
N ALA A 295 -0.07 -10.44 -10.34
CA ALA A 295 -1.03 -10.94 -11.32
C ALA A 295 -1.51 -9.83 -12.27
N LYS A 296 -1.44 -8.56 -11.83
CA LYS A 296 -1.82 -7.39 -12.62
C LYS A 296 -1.04 -6.15 -12.19
N ALA A 297 -0.54 -5.43 -13.17
CA ALA A 297 0.15 -4.14 -13.01
C ALA A 297 1.29 -4.14 -11.98
N LEU A 298 2.07 -5.22 -11.89
CA LEU A 298 3.38 -5.12 -11.27
C LEU A 298 4.28 -4.30 -12.19
N GLN A 299 4.54 -3.06 -11.79
CA GLN A 299 5.34 -2.09 -12.54
C GLN A 299 6.67 -1.83 -11.81
N PRO A 300 7.75 -1.46 -12.53
CA PRO A 300 9.05 -1.18 -11.92
C PRO A 300 9.01 -0.28 -10.69
N ALA A 301 8.23 0.81 -10.71
CA ALA A 301 8.15 1.76 -9.60
C ALA A 301 7.56 1.17 -8.29
N VAL A 302 6.99 -0.04 -8.31
CA VAL A 302 6.51 -0.74 -7.11
C VAL A 302 7.66 -1.37 -6.32
N PHE A 303 8.69 -1.85 -7.00
CA PHE A 303 9.79 -2.61 -6.39
C PHE A 303 11.18 -2.02 -6.66
N LEU A 304 11.29 -0.94 -7.47
CA LEU A 304 12.50 -0.16 -7.66
C LEU A 304 12.30 1.25 -7.07
N PRO A 305 13.25 1.78 -6.28
CA PRO A 305 13.21 3.18 -5.86
C PRO A 305 13.38 4.14 -7.04
N THR A 306 12.53 5.16 -7.15
CA THR A 306 12.53 6.16 -8.23
C THR A 306 13.33 7.44 -7.93
N LEU A 307 14.01 7.51 -6.78
CA LEU A 307 14.89 8.60 -6.31
C LEU A 307 14.46 10.04 -6.70
N ASN A 308 13.17 10.35 -6.64
CA ASN A 308 12.65 11.70 -6.92
C ASN A 308 11.48 12.09 -5.99
N PRO A 309 11.68 12.07 -4.66
CA PRO A 309 10.57 12.07 -3.69
C PRO A 309 9.81 13.40 -3.54
N LEU A 310 10.42 14.54 -3.91
CA LEU A 310 9.77 15.86 -3.77
C LEU A 310 9.05 16.34 -5.04
N VAL A 311 9.44 15.80 -6.19
CA VAL A 311 8.91 16.21 -7.49
C VAL A 311 8.04 15.12 -8.11
N GLY A 312 8.29 13.84 -7.82
CA GLY A 312 7.43 12.75 -8.24
C GLY A 312 6.19 12.57 -7.36
N GLY A 313 5.19 11.86 -7.89
CA GLY A 313 4.04 11.38 -7.12
C GLY A 313 2.93 12.40 -6.89
N ALA A 314 2.05 12.11 -5.92
CA ALA A 314 0.81 12.85 -5.68
C ALA A 314 1.01 14.27 -5.13
N SER A 315 2.21 14.60 -4.64
CA SER A 315 2.52 15.90 -4.03
C SER A 315 3.54 16.73 -4.82
N GLY A 316 3.96 16.27 -5.99
CA GLY A 316 4.99 16.93 -6.80
C GLY A 316 4.45 17.51 -8.11
N ALA A 317 5.28 17.51 -9.14
CA ALA A 317 4.95 17.84 -10.52
C ALA A 317 3.72 17.04 -11.03
N VAL A 318 2.99 17.62 -11.98
CA VAL A 318 1.75 17.04 -12.54
C VAL A 318 2.03 16.40 -13.90
N SER A 319 3.05 16.87 -14.64
CA SER A 319 3.38 16.29 -15.93
C SER A 319 3.86 14.84 -15.81
N ARG A 320 3.61 14.06 -16.86
CA ARG A 320 4.08 12.69 -16.97
C ARG A 320 5.60 12.60 -17.02
N PHE A 321 6.24 13.57 -17.69
CA PHE A 321 7.69 13.64 -17.86
C PHE A 321 8.41 13.75 -16.52
N SER A 322 7.91 14.58 -15.62
CA SER A 322 8.57 14.95 -14.37
C SER A 322 8.54 13.88 -13.27
N SER A 323 7.82 12.77 -13.47
CA SER A 323 7.64 11.75 -12.43
C SER A 323 8.95 11.03 -12.08
N PHE A 324 9.70 10.57 -13.09
CA PHE A 324 10.93 9.76 -12.99
C PHE A 324 11.44 9.40 -14.40
N ASN A 325 12.56 8.68 -14.49
CA ASN A 325 13.08 8.16 -15.76
C ASN A 325 12.12 7.16 -16.43
N HIS A 326 11.37 7.60 -17.44
CA HIS A 326 10.28 6.82 -18.02
C HIS A 326 10.77 5.66 -18.91
N THR A 327 11.97 5.69 -19.52
CA THR A 327 12.42 4.55 -20.33
C THR A 327 12.76 3.32 -19.50
N VAL A 328 13.01 3.47 -18.19
CA VAL A 328 13.21 2.33 -17.29
C VAL A 328 11.99 2.06 -16.41
N TYR A 329 11.30 3.08 -15.90
CA TYR A 329 10.19 2.89 -14.95
C TYR A 329 8.79 2.82 -15.57
N ARG A 330 8.63 3.25 -16.82
CA ARG A 330 7.39 3.13 -17.59
C ARG A 330 7.67 2.27 -18.83
N PRO A 331 7.51 0.94 -18.73
CA PRO A 331 7.92 0.04 -19.81
C PRO A 331 7.14 0.22 -21.10
N GLY A 332 6.04 1.00 -21.09
CA GLY A 332 5.01 0.97 -22.12
C GLY A 332 3.91 -0.05 -21.82
N PHE A 333 4.20 -0.99 -20.94
CA PHE A 333 3.29 -2.00 -20.40
C PHE A 333 3.57 -2.20 -18.90
N GLU A 334 2.65 -2.87 -18.23
CA GLU A 334 2.75 -3.38 -16.86
C GLU A 334 2.02 -4.72 -16.83
N GLY A 335 2.25 -5.58 -15.83
CA GLY A 335 1.48 -6.82 -15.78
C GLY A 335 1.94 -7.88 -14.83
N THR A 336 1.90 -9.13 -15.30
CA THR A 336 2.15 -10.33 -14.51
C THR A 336 3.64 -10.57 -14.40
N GLY A 337 4.13 -10.89 -13.20
CA GLY A 337 5.57 -11.08 -13.06
C GLY A 337 6.03 -11.37 -11.64
N ILE A 338 7.34 -11.49 -11.51
CA ILE A 338 8.03 -11.65 -10.24
C ILE A 338 9.11 -10.60 -10.11
N ALA A 339 9.31 -10.10 -8.91
CA ALA A 339 10.40 -9.21 -8.59
C ALA A 339 10.96 -9.48 -7.20
N PHE A 340 12.17 -9.00 -6.93
CA PHE A 340 12.75 -9.02 -5.60
C PHE A 340 13.58 -7.76 -5.35
N ALA A 341 13.78 -7.49 -4.06
CA ALA A 341 14.67 -6.48 -3.55
C ALA A 341 15.51 -7.11 -2.45
N HIS A 342 16.83 -7.05 -2.58
CA HIS A 342 17.78 -7.59 -1.63
C HIS A 342 18.68 -6.47 -1.10
N LYS A 343 18.71 -6.31 0.23
CA LYS A 343 19.58 -5.35 0.91
C LYS A 343 20.85 -6.05 1.37
N PHE A 344 21.98 -5.71 0.76
CA PHE A 344 23.31 -6.19 1.20
C PHE A 344 23.78 -5.43 2.44
N SER A 345 23.45 -4.15 2.51
CA SER A 345 23.72 -3.26 3.64
C SER A 345 22.68 -2.13 3.66
N PRO A 346 22.67 -1.26 4.70
CA PRO A 346 21.87 -0.05 4.68
C PRO A 346 22.16 0.90 3.50
N GLN A 347 23.36 0.80 2.91
CA GLN A 347 23.83 1.65 1.82
C GLN A 347 23.71 1.00 0.44
N LEU A 348 23.54 -0.33 0.35
CA LEU A 348 23.59 -1.05 -0.91
C LEU A 348 22.44 -2.04 -1.05
N GLN A 349 21.65 -1.88 -2.09
CA GLN A 349 20.55 -2.80 -2.42
C GLN A 349 20.44 -3.06 -3.92
N LEU A 350 20.05 -4.29 -4.26
CA LEU A 350 19.72 -4.72 -5.62
C LEU A 350 18.23 -4.98 -5.70
N ASN A 351 17.59 -4.47 -6.75
CA ASN A 351 16.19 -4.70 -7.05
C ASN A 351 16.13 -5.25 -8.48
N ALA A 352 15.40 -6.34 -8.71
CA ALA A 352 15.27 -6.90 -10.05
C ALA A 352 13.91 -7.55 -10.26
N GLY A 353 13.48 -7.66 -11.51
CA GLY A 353 12.20 -8.27 -11.84
C GLY A 353 12.06 -8.66 -13.31
N ALA A 354 11.15 -9.59 -13.53
CA ALA A 354 10.70 -10.07 -14.83
C ALA A 354 9.18 -9.88 -14.93
N ILE A 355 8.73 -9.08 -15.90
CA ILE A 355 7.32 -8.69 -16.06
C ILE A 355 6.89 -8.96 -17.49
N ALA A 356 5.74 -9.60 -17.65
CA ALA A 356 5.03 -9.72 -18.91
C ALA A 356 3.87 -8.72 -18.96
N ASP A 357 3.54 -8.26 -20.16
CA ASP A 357 2.43 -7.34 -20.42
C ASP A 357 1.08 -7.94 -20.01
N ASN A 358 0.32 -7.24 -19.18
CA ASN A 358 -0.96 -7.68 -18.64
C ASN A 358 -1.98 -8.09 -19.71
N THR A 359 -1.94 -7.46 -20.88
CA THR A 359 -2.88 -7.73 -21.97
C THR A 359 -2.58 -9.04 -22.70
N LEU A 360 -1.30 -9.43 -22.76
CA LEU A 360 -0.82 -10.61 -23.47
C LEU A 360 -0.54 -11.79 -22.53
N ALA A 361 -0.16 -11.54 -21.29
CA ALA A 361 0.24 -12.56 -20.31
C ALA A 361 -0.87 -13.57 -20.00
N LYS A 362 -2.14 -13.14 -20.03
CA LYS A 362 -3.32 -13.99 -19.77
C LYS A 362 -3.70 -14.90 -20.93
N SER A 363 -3.11 -14.68 -22.11
CA SER A 363 -3.49 -15.40 -23.33
C SER A 363 -2.59 -16.61 -23.55
N PRO A 364 -3.17 -17.79 -23.87
CA PRO A 364 -2.42 -18.99 -24.23
C PRO A 364 -2.02 -19.04 -25.72
N GLU A 365 -2.37 -18.04 -26.54
CA GLU A 365 -2.07 -18.08 -27.97
C GLU A 365 -0.56 -17.95 -28.27
N ALA A 366 -0.12 -18.50 -29.40
CA ALA A 366 1.26 -18.41 -29.85
C ALA A 366 1.72 -16.93 -29.97
N GLY A 367 2.93 -16.64 -29.48
CA GLY A 367 3.47 -15.27 -29.43
C GLY A 367 2.91 -14.40 -28.29
N LYS A 368 2.13 -14.99 -27.37
CA LYS A 368 1.61 -14.32 -26.17
C LYS A 368 2.01 -15.11 -24.91
N GLY A 369 1.31 -14.89 -23.79
CA GLY A 369 1.62 -15.52 -22.52
C GLY A 369 2.82 -14.89 -21.82
N LEU A 370 3.33 -15.58 -20.80
CA LEU A 370 4.35 -15.04 -19.89
C LEU A 370 5.74 -14.88 -20.51
N PHE A 371 6.09 -15.70 -21.50
CA PHE A 371 7.46 -15.81 -22.00
C PHE A 371 7.62 -15.40 -23.46
N ASN A 372 6.55 -15.51 -24.27
CA ASN A 372 6.61 -15.20 -25.71
C ASN A 372 5.92 -13.88 -26.08
N GLY A 373 5.17 -13.27 -25.15
CA GLY A 373 4.59 -11.94 -25.31
C GLY A 373 5.55 -10.81 -24.93
N ASN A 374 5.06 -9.57 -24.98
CA ASN A 374 5.77 -8.38 -24.52
C ASN A 374 6.29 -8.60 -23.10
N ASN A 375 7.58 -8.34 -22.87
CA ASN A 375 8.21 -8.60 -21.59
C ASN A 375 9.32 -7.59 -21.27
N LEU A 376 9.60 -7.47 -19.98
CA LEU A 376 10.64 -6.65 -19.40
C LEU A 376 11.46 -7.49 -18.41
N LEU A 377 12.77 -7.46 -18.57
CA LEU A 377 13.74 -7.82 -17.55
C LEU A 377 14.43 -6.55 -17.06
N ILE A 378 14.40 -6.30 -15.76
CA ILE A 378 14.97 -5.08 -15.18
C ILE A 378 15.77 -5.37 -13.93
N ALA A 379 16.88 -4.66 -13.75
CA ALA A 379 17.66 -4.66 -12.53
C ALA A 379 18.14 -3.23 -12.20
N GLN A 380 18.14 -2.89 -10.92
CA GLN A 380 18.66 -1.64 -10.41
C GLN A 380 19.53 -1.87 -9.18
N LEU A 381 20.74 -1.33 -9.24
CA LEU A 381 21.61 -1.14 -8.09
C LEU A 381 21.33 0.24 -7.50
N THR A 382 20.98 0.29 -6.21
CA THR A 382 20.83 1.55 -5.48
C THR A 382 21.94 1.64 -4.43
N LEU A 383 22.67 2.75 -4.47
CA LEU A 383 23.74 3.07 -3.55
C LEU A 383 23.37 4.34 -2.78
N SER A 384 23.47 4.32 -1.47
CA SER A 384 23.27 5.47 -0.59
C SER A 384 24.57 5.73 0.18
N PRO A 385 25.57 6.42 -0.42
CA PRO A 385 26.87 6.64 0.22
C PRO A 385 26.78 7.43 1.53
N SER A 386 25.72 8.23 1.68
CA SER A 386 25.43 9.01 2.88
C SER A 386 23.92 9.11 3.10
N LYS A 387 23.49 9.71 4.22
CA LYS A 387 22.06 9.98 4.49
C LYS A 387 21.44 11.03 3.56
N GLN A 388 22.30 11.78 2.85
CA GLN A 388 21.93 12.91 2.00
C GLN A 388 21.92 12.54 0.52
N LEU A 389 22.67 11.51 0.11
CA LEU A 389 22.86 11.17 -1.30
C LEU A 389 22.42 9.75 -1.58
N ASP A 390 21.51 9.61 -2.53
CA ASP A 390 21.08 8.34 -3.12
C ASP A 390 21.42 8.34 -4.61
N LEU A 391 21.95 7.23 -5.10
CA LEU A 391 22.30 6.98 -6.49
C LEU A 391 21.62 5.70 -6.97
N GLY A 392 21.14 5.70 -8.21
CA GLY A 392 20.52 4.54 -8.84
C GLY A 392 21.09 4.29 -10.23
N LEU A 393 21.52 3.05 -10.47
CA LEU A 393 21.94 2.55 -11.78
C LEU A 393 20.99 1.44 -12.20
N THR A 394 20.33 1.63 -13.34
CA THR A 394 19.26 0.74 -13.81
C THR A 394 19.56 0.24 -15.22
N TYR A 395 19.37 -1.05 -15.44
CA TYR A 395 19.37 -1.67 -16.76
C TYR A 395 18.04 -2.38 -16.98
N ALA A 396 17.42 -2.16 -18.14
CA ALA A 396 16.14 -2.74 -18.51
C ALA A 396 16.18 -3.25 -19.95
N ARG A 397 16.01 -4.57 -20.13
CA ARG A 397 15.81 -5.21 -21.44
C ARG A 397 14.31 -5.34 -21.69
N LYS A 398 13.80 -4.72 -22.74
CA LYS A 398 12.39 -4.85 -23.14
C LYS A 398 12.27 -5.58 -24.46
N TYR A 399 11.21 -6.35 -24.60
CA TYR A 399 10.79 -6.95 -25.85
C TYR A 399 9.33 -6.60 -26.12
N PHE A 400 9.06 -6.20 -27.36
CA PHE A 400 7.73 -5.94 -27.87
C PHE A 400 7.49 -6.75 -29.16
N GLY A 401 6.39 -7.50 -29.18
CA GLY A 401 5.93 -8.21 -30.35
C GLY A 401 5.36 -7.28 -31.42
N ASN A 402 5.17 -7.81 -32.62
CA ASN A 402 4.66 -7.08 -33.78
C ASN A 402 3.22 -6.60 -33.56
N ALA A 403 2.94 -5.34 -33.91
CA ALA A 403 1.60 -4.72 -33.84
C ALA A 403 0.91 -4.83 -32.46
N THR A 404 1.69 -4.81 -31.38
CA THR A 404 1.16 -4.92 -30.00
C THR A 404 0.71 -3.59 -29.39
N GLY A 405 0.73 -2.50 -30.17
CA GLY A 405 0.41 -1.15 -29.67
C GLY A 405 1.50 -0.56 -28.77
N PHE A 406 2.75 -1.02 -28.93
CA PHE A 406 3.80 -0.73 -27.97
C PHE A 406 4.26 0.73 -27.96
N ASN A 407 4.80 1.11 -26.80
CA ASN A 407 5.26 2.44 -26.51
C ASN A 407 6.56 2.39 -25.69
N LEU A 408 7.70 2.49 -26.38
CA LEU A 408 9.01 2.25 -25.80
C LEU A 408 9.35 3.19 -24.64
N THR A 409 8.86 4.43 -24.70
CA THR A 409 9.12 5.50 -23.72
C THR A 409 7.99 5.69 -22.71
N GLY A 410 7.01 4.79 -22.71
CA GLY A 410 5.86 4.87 -21.81
C GLY A 410 5.00 6.11 -22.02
N GLY A 411 5.05 6.71 -23.21
CA GLY A 411 4.20 7.80 -23.63
C GLY A 411 4.75 9.17 -23.31
N THR A 412 6.06 9.30 -23.37
CA THR A 412 6.81 10.52 -23.08
C THR A 412 7.76 10.82 -24.22
N GLY A 413 7.93 12.10 -24.58
CA GLY A 413 8.82 12.53 -25.67
C GLY A 413 8.19 12.43 -27.05
N SER A 414 9.04 12.38 -28.08
CA SER A 414 8.62 12.34 -29.48
C SER A 414 7.93 11.03 -29.87
N THR A 415 7.14 11.13 -30.94
CA THR A 415 6.50 10.03 -31.64
C THR A 415 7.53 9.02 -32.17
N PHE A 416 8.69 9.50 -32.62
CA PHE A 416 9.78 8.63 -33.08
C PHE A 416 10.41 7.85 -31.92
N ALA A 417 10.71 8.49 -30.78
CA ALA A 417 11.27 7.78 -29.64
C ALA A 417 10.28 6.76 -29.05
N ARG A 418 8.99 7.10 -29.04
CA ARG A 418 7.91 6.20 -28.61
C ARG A 418 7.82 4.94 -29.47
N ASN A 419 7.93 5.11 -30.78
CA ASN A 419 7.71 4.07 -31.78
C ASN A 419 8.72 4.21 -32.93
N PRO A 420 9.98 3.77 -32.72
CA PRO A 420 11.06 4.01 -33.68
C PRO A 420 10.87 3.25 -34.99
N PHE A 421 10.22 2.08 -34.95
CA PHE A 421 10.09 1.16 -36.08
C PHE A 421 8.63 0.85 -36.46
N GLU A 422 7.71 1.79 -36.21
CA GLU A 422 6.31 1.72 -36.68
C GLU A 422 5.56 0.43 -36.31
N GLN A 423 5.61 0.05 -35.04
CA GLN A 423 4.96 -1.14 -34.49
C GLN A 423 5.55 -2.49 -34.95
N LYS A 424 6.69 -2.49 -35.66
CA LYS A 424 7.45 -3.72 -35.90
C LYS A 424 8.06 -4.24 -34.60
N ALA A 425 8.18 -5.57 -34.48
CA ALA A 425 8.74 -6.20 -33.28
C ALA A 425 10.08 -5.55 -32.91
N THR A 426 10.28 -5.24 -31.64
CA THR A 426 11.38 -4.39 -31.16
C THR A 426 11.93 -4.94 -29.86
N ALA A 427 13.26 -5.09 -29.77
CA ALA A 427 13.95 -5.21 -28.49
C ALA A 427 14.63 -3.90 -28.14
N SER A 428 14.84 -3.65 -26.85
CA SER A 428 15.62 -2.50 -26.42
C SER A 428 16.42 -2.73 -25.16
N ASP A 429 17.61 -2.15 -25.12
CA ASP A 429 18.47 -2.03 -23.96
C ASP A 429 18.37 -0.61 -23.42
N ASN A 430 17.85 -0.48 -22.19
CA ASN A 430 17.58 0.81 -21.57
C ASN A 430 18.49 0.97 -20.36
N PHE A 431 19.32 1.99 -20.36
CA PHE A 431 20.24 2.35 -19.30
C PHE A 431 19.72 3.61 -18.60
N GLY A 432 19.70 3.58 -17.27
CA GLY A 432 19.25 4.68 -16.45
C GLY A 432 20.24 5.00 -15.35
N PHE A 433 20.53 6.29 -15.19
CA PHE A 433 21.16 6.84 -14.00
C PHE A 433 20.18 7.80 -13.34
N GLN A 434 20.11 7.79 -12.02
CA GLN A 434 19.36 8.77 -11.24
C GLN A 434 20.05 9.08 -9.93
N PHE A 435 19.82 10.28 -9.42
CA PHE A 435 20.35 10.70 -8.13
C PHE A 435 19.34 11.56 -7.38
N ASN A 436 19.45 11.52 -6.06
CA ASN A 436 18.76 12.44 -5.16
C ASN A 436 19.73 12.89 -4.08
N TRP A 437 19.94 14.20 -4.00
CA TRP A 437 20.86 14.85 -3.09
C TRP A 437 20.13 15.89 -2.23
N LYS A 438 20.02 15.59 -0.95
CA LYS A 438 19.52 16.51 0.09
C LYS A 438 20.63 17.50 0.45
N THR A 439 20.87 18.47 -0.43
CA THR A 439 21.94 19.47 -0.31
C THR A 439 21.81 20.28 0.99
N SER A 440 20.59 20.60 1.42
CA SER A 440 20.30 21.21 2.71
C SER A 440 18.88 20.83 3.19
N SER A 441 18.46 21.33 4.35
CA SER A 441 17.08 21.17 4.84
C SER A 441 16.03 21.90 3.99
N ARG A 442 16.44 22.81 3.11
CA ARG A 442 15.56 23.64 2.26
C ARG A 442 15.78 23.45 0.76
N LEU A 443 16.77 22.67 0.37
CA LEU A 443 17.13 22.46 -1.04
C LEU A 443 17.52 21.01 -1.26
N HIS A 444 16.79 20.36 -2.15
CA HIS A 444 17.10 19.04 -2.66
C HIS A 444 17.31 19.14 -4.17
N LEU A 445 18.40 18.56 -4.66
CA LEU A 445 18.68 18.40 -6.08
C LEU A 445 18.50 16.93 -6.44
N GLY A 446 17.86 16.65 -7.55
CA GLY A 446 17.74 15.30 -8.07
C GLY A 446 17.75 15.31 -9.59
N GLY A 447 17.61 14.15 -10.17
CA GLY A 447 17.53 14.06 -11.63
C GLY A 447 17.81 12.67 -12.13
N TRP A 448 17.69 12.54 -13.45
CA TRP A 448 17.98 11.30 -14.16
C TRP A 448 18.53 11.57 -15.55
N VAL A 449 19.25 10.59 -16.07
CA VAL A 449 19.64 10.47 -17.47
C VAL A 449 19.25 9.08 -17.93
N GLY A 450 18.74 8.98 -19.16
CA GLY A 450 18.44 7.70 -19.78
C GLY A 450 19.00 7.63 -21.19
N TYR A 451 19.43 6.42 -21.54
CA TYR A 451 19.96 6.07 -22.85
C TYR A 451 19.39 4.72 -23.26
N THR A 452 18.80 4.64 -24.45
CA THR A 452 18.14 3.44 -24.96
C THR A 452 18.66 3.10 -26.34
N LYS A 453 19.08 1.85 -26.54
CA LYS A 453 19.31 1.26 -27.87
C LYS A 453 18.11 0.40 -28.23
N ALA A 454 17.45 0.72 -29.33
CA ALA A 454 16.34 -0.05 -29.85
C ALA A 454 16.76 -0.80 -31.12
N HIS A 455 16.34 -2.05 -31.23
CA HIS A 455 16.65 -2.95 -32.34
C HIS A 455 15.36 -3.48 -32.93
N GLN A 456 15.21 -3.32 -34.25
CA GLN A 456 14.12 -3.90 -35.00
C GLN A 456 14.34 -5.41 -35.15
N LEU A 457 13.31 -6.20 -34.87
CA LEU A 457 13.35 -7.66 -34.90
C LEU A 457 12.48 -8.28 -35.99
N SER A 458 11.71 -7.46 -36.72
CA SER A 458 10.83 -7.92 -37.79
C SER A 458 10.78 -6.90 -38.91
N GLY A 459 10.80 -7.36 -40.17
CA GLY A 459 10.72 -6.49 -41.35
C GLY A 459 11.95 -5.60 -41.57
N GLY A 460 13.13 -6.05 -41.12
CA GLY A 460 14.41 -5.34 -41.16
C GLY A 460 15.24 -5.54 -39.90
N ASP A 461 16.42 -4.93 -39.87
CA ASP A 461 17.44 -4.99 -38.81
C ASP A 461 17.88 -3.58 -38.37
N SER A 462 17.01 -2.57 -38.53
CA SER A 462 17.32 -1.20 -38.17
C SER A 462 17.52 -0.99 -36.67
N GLU A 463 18.27 0.06 -36.34
CA GLU A 463 18.57 0.49 -34.99
C GLU A 463 18.15 1.95 -34.78
N ALA A 464 17.88 2.28 -33.51
CA ALA A 464 17.62 3.64 -33.08
C ALA A 464 18.19 3.89 -31.68
N THR A 465 18.89 5.00 -31.52
CA THR A 465 19.40 5.50 -30.25
C THR A 465 18.46 6.57 -29.71
N ILE A 466 18.02 6.42 -28.46
CA ILE A 466 17.14 7.37 -27.77
C ILE A 466 17.83 7.89 -26.52
N ALA A 467 17.78 9.20 -26.30
CA ALA A 467 18.36 9.85 -25.12
C ALA A 467 17.41 10.88 -24.52
N HIS A 468 17.51 11.05 -23.19
CA HIS A 468 16.75 12.02 -22.41
C HIS A 468 17.37 12.22 -21.03
N GLY A 469 16.93 13.26 -20.34
CA GLY A 469 17.31 13.49 -18.95
C GLY A 469 16.59 14.69 -18.36
N ALA A 470 16.63 14.80 -17.04
CA ALA A 470 16.10 15.94 -16.32
C ALA A 470 16.88 16.21 -15.04
N LEU A 471 16.93 17.49 -14.68
CA LEU A 471 17.31 17.97 -13.37
C LEU A 471 16.04 18.39 -12.61
N THR A 472 15.95 17.98 -11.35
CA THR A 472 14.86 18.34 -10.45
C THR A 472 15.40 19.17 -9.28
N ILE A 473 14.66 20.21 -8.94
CA ILE A 473 14.94 21.08 -7.80
C ILE A 473 13.72 21.04 -6.89
N GLY A 474 13.90 20.55 -5.67
CA GLY A 474 12.87 20.49 -4.64
C GLY A 474 13.17 21.46 -3.50
N LEU A 475 12.17 22.25 -3.12
CA LEU A 475 12.22 23.26 -2.06
C LEU A 475 11.21 22.86 -0.98
N PRO A 476 11.57 21.97 -0.04
CA PRO A 476 10.72 21.63 1.09
C PRO A 476 10.52 22.84 2.01
N ASP A 477 9.35 22.92 2.61
CA ASP A 477 8.91 23.99 3.52
C ASP A 477 8.98 25.40 2.90
N LEU A 478 8.84 25.50 1.56
CA LEU A 478 8.86 26.80 0.87
C LEU A 478 7.63 27.64 1.27
N PHE A 479 7.91 28.84 1.80
CA PHE A 479 6.96 29.82 2.37
C PHE A 479 6.18 29.37 3.62
N LYS A 480 5.82 28.08 3.73
CA LYS A 480 5.11 27.51 4.90
C LYS A 480 5.56 26.07 5.13
N LYS A 481 5.69 25.71 6.41
CA LYS A 481 6.01 24.33 6.83
C LYS A 481 5.00 23.33 6.25
N GLY A 482 5.51 22.24 5.69
CA GLY A 482 4.78 21.18 5.01
C GLY A 482 4.63 21.39 3.50
N ASN A 483 4.73 22.63 3.00
CA ASN A 483 4.59 22.93 1.58
C ASN A 483 5.84 22.53 0.80
N ILE A 484 5.69 22.32 -0.50
CA ILE A 484 6.80 21.94 -1.39
C ILE A 484 6.70 22.78 -2.65
N GLY A 485 7.75 23.53 -2.97
CA GLY A 485 7.93 24.11 -4.30
C GLY A 485 8.95 23.33 -5.10
N GLY A 486 8.91 23.42 -6.42
CA GLY A 486 9.97 22.82 -7.21
C GLY A 486 9.95 23.16 -8.69
N PHE A 487 11.06 22.82 -9.33
CA PHE A 487 11.30 22.98 -10.75
C PHE A 487 11.79 21.69 -11.38
N VAL A 488 11.43 21.46 -12.63
CA VAL A 488 11.99 20.39 -13.48
C VAL A 488 12.44 20.99 -14.79
N ILE A 489 13.67 20.68 -15.17
CA ILE A 489 14.27 21.12 -16.44
C ILE A 489 14.84 19.89 -17.10
N GLY A 490 14.40 19.57 -18.30
CA GLY A 490 14.93 18.40 -18.99
C GLY A 490 14.59 18.31 -20.46
N VAL A 491 15.17 17.30 -21.10
CA VAL A 491 14.97 16.95 -22.49
C VAL A 491 14.11 15.68 -22.51
N PRO A 492 12.86 15.72 -23.03
CA PRO A 492 12.07 14.52 -23.27
C PRO A 492 12.74 13.57 -24.28
N PRO A 493 12.33 12.28 -24.35
CA PRO A 493 12.89 11.32 -25.29
C PRO A 493 12.87 11.78 -26.73
N LYS A 494 14.06 11.72 -27.32
CA LYS A 494 14.25 11.91 -28.75
C LYS A 494 15.12 10.81 -29.33
N VAL A 495 14.87 10.46 -30.59
CA VAL A 495 15.77 9.62 -31.36
C VAL A 495 16.95 10.50 -31.80
N THR A 496 18.12 10.24 -31.24
CA THR A 496 19.34 10.98 -31.58
C THR A 496 20.03 10.42 -32.82
N GLU A 497 19.86 9.12 -33.08
CA GLU A 497 20.44 8.44 -34.23
C GLU A 497 19.48 7.33 -34.67
N SER A 498 19.31 7.12 -35.97
CA SER A 498 18.62 5.93 -36.51
C SER A 498 19.05 5.65 -37.94
N ASN A 499 18.89 4.41 -38.40
CA ASN A 499 18.96 4.05 -39.81
C ASN A 499 17.60 3.65 -40.40
N TYR A 500 16.51 3.73 -39.63
CA TYR A 500 15.17 3.31 -40.07
C TYR A 500 14.50 4.34 -40.97
N ARG A 501 13.87 3.86 -42.04
CA ARG A 501 12.99 4.62 -42.93
C ARG A 501 11.68 3.85 -43.12
N SER A 502 10.54 4.55 -43.08
CA SER A 502 9.23 3.94 -43.31
C SER A 502 9.11 3.37 -44.73
N THR A 503 9.69 4.08 -45.71
CA THR A 503 9.83 3.63 -47.10
C THR A 503 11.23 4.00 -47.61
N PRO A 504 11.73 3.39 -48.70
CA PRO A 504 13.04 3.74 -49.27
C PRO A 504 13.22 5.24 -49.60
N ARG A 505 12.12 5.97 -49.83
CA ARG A 505 12.12 7.41 -50.13
C ARG A 505 11.82 8.30 -48.92
N SER A 506 11.37 7.74 -47.80
CA SER A 506 11.07 8.50 -46.59
C SER A 506 12.37 8.99 -45.93
N PRO A 507 12.35 10.15 -45.25
CA PRO A 507 13.46 10.56 -44.41
C PRO A 507 13.70 9.53 -43.30
N ILE A 508 14.92 9.52 -42.76
CA ILE A 508 15.25 8.74 -41.56
C ILE A 508 14.41 9.27 -40.40
N ARG A 509 13.89 8.36 -39.56
CA ARG A 509 13.16 8.70 -38.34
C ARG A 509 14.13 9.12 -37.22
N GLU A 510 14.62 10.35 -37.32
CA GLU A 510 15.54 10.95 -36.35
C GLU A 510 15.05 12.36 -35.95
N ASN A 511 15.29 12.75 -34.70
CA ASN A 511 14.94 14.06 -34.18
C ASN A 511 16.16 14.99 -34.17
N LYS A 512 16.28 15.81 -35.22
CA LYS A 512 17.41 16.73 -35.40
C LYS A 512 17.44 17.86 -34.37
N ASP A 513 16.28 18.40 -34.02
CA ASP A 513 16.20 19.49 -33.04
C ASP A 513 16.08 18.95 -31.61
N THR A 514 15.96 19.85 -30.64
CA THR A 514 15.83 19.50 -29.23
C THR A 514 14.70 20.30 -28.58
N SER A 515 13.80 19.59 -27.90
CA SER A 515 12.79 20.16 -27.03
C SER A 515 13.29 20.22 -25.59
N LEU A 516 13.00 21.31 -24.92
CA LEU A 516 13.12 21.48 -23.48
C LEU A 516 11.73 21.43 -22.84
N HIS A 517 11.62 20.67 -21.75
CA HIS A 517 10.50 20.67 -20.82
C HIS A 517 10.91 21.44 -19.57
N LEU A 518 10.24 22.56 -19.31
CA LEU A 518 10.42 23.37 -18.12
C LEU A 518 9.14 23.33 -17.30
N GLU A 519 9.19 22.88 -16.05
CA GLU A 519 8.02 22.78 -15.17
C GLU A 519 8.28 23.45 -13.84
N ALA A 520 7.29 24.18 -13.35
CA ALA A 520 7.26 24.76 -12.02
C ALA A 520 5.97 24.33 -11.30
N PHE A 521 6.07 24.00 -10.02
CA PHE A 521 4.91 23.66 -9.21
C PHE A 521 5.07 24.16 -7.77
N TYR A 522 3.93 24.33 -7.12
CA TYR A 522 3.88 24.66 -5.70
C TYR A 522 2.75 23.93 -5.00
N THR A 523 3.07 22.96 -4.16
CA THR A 523 2.11 22.18 -3.37
C THR A 523 1.83 22.88 -2.05
N PHE A 524 0.68 23.52 -1.97
CA PHE A 524 0.13 24.10 -0.75
C PHE A 524 -0.61 23.03 0.06
N LYS A 525 -0.09 22.67 1.23
CA LYS A 525 -0.77 21.77 2.16
C LYS A 525 -1.74 22.56 3.04
N LEU A 526 -3.03 22.31 2.83
CA LEU A 526 -4.09 22.86 3.67
C LEU A 526 -4.07 22.18 5.04
N ASN A 527 -3.97 20.85 5.06
CA ASN A 527 -3.81 20.02 6.24
C ASN A 527 -3.11 18.69 5.88
N SER A 528 -3.18 17.69 6.77
CA SER A 528 -2.59 16.35 6.54
C SER A 528 -3.23 15.56 5.41
N ASN A 529 -4.46 15.89 5.03
CA ASN A 529 -5.30 15.12 4.13
C ASN A 529 -5.61 15.86 2.82
N ILE A 530 -5.43 17.18 2.76
CA ILE A 530 -5.81 18.01 1.61
C ILE A 530 -4.64 18.88 1.18
N SER A 531 -4.34 18.84 -0.12
CA SER A 531 -3.33 19.69 -0.76
C SER A 531 -3.82 20.25 -2.09
N VAL A 532 -3.32 21.44 -2.45
CA VAL A 532 -3.60 22.12 -3.71
C VAL A 532 -2.27 22.43 -4.38
N THR A 533 -2.12 22.04 -5.64
CA THR A 533 -0.88 22.15 -6.42
C THR A 533 -1.15 22.89 -7.72
N PRO A 534 -0.99 24.22 -7.78
CA PRO A 534 -0.74 24.91 -9.04
C PRO A 534 0.53 24.38 -9.71
N ASN A 535 0.45 24.22 -11.01
CA ASN A 535 1.51 23.70 -11.86
C ASN A 535 1.45 24.39 -13.24
N LEU A 536 2.63 24.72 -13.77
CA LEU A 536 2.80 25.23 -15.12
C LEU A 536 3.99 24.52 -15.75
N PHE A 537 3.82 24.01 -16.96
CA PHE A 537 4.96 23.55 -17.74
C PHE A 537 4.94 24.02 -19.19
N PHE A 538 6.14 24.18 -19.73
CA PHE A 538 6.44 24.78 -21.02
C PHE A 538 7.31 23.84 -21.85
N ILE A 539 6.94 23.69 -23.11
CA ILE A 539 7.58 22.81 -24.09
C ILE A 539 8.00 23.69 -25.27
N THR A 540 9.30 23.83 -25.49
CA THR A 540 9.86 24.76 -26.49
C THR A 540 9.62 24.33 -27.93
N ASN A 541 10.06 23.13 -28.30
CA ASN A 541 10.01 22.60 -29.67
C ASN A 541 9.31 21.24 -29.63
N PRO A 542 7.97 21.19 -29.45
CA PRO A 542 7.23 19.93 -29.40
C PRO A 542 7.69 18.93 -30.47
N GLU A 543 7.84 17.67 -30.08
CA GLU A 543 8.32 16.59 -30.95
C GLU A 543 9.77 16.74 -31.44
N HIS A 544 10.54 17.62 -30.81
CA HIS A 544 11.93 17.92 -31.18
C HIS A 544 12.01 18.42 -32.63
N ASN A 545 11.11 19.35 -32.97
CA ASN A 545 11.04 20.02 -34.27
C ASN A 545 10.92 21.53 -34.04
N SER A 546 11.92 22.29 -34.47
CA SER A 546 12.01 23.75 -34.33
C SER A 546 10.97 24.53 -35.14
N ASN A 547 10.28 23.85 -36.08
CA ASN A 547 9.15 24.44 -36.79
C ASN A 547 7.85 24.43 -35.98
N ASN A 548 7.79 23.66 -34.88
CA ASN A 548 6.62 23.65 -34.01
C ASN A 548 6.71 24.81 -33.02
N SER A 549 5.65 25.62 -32.95
CA SER A 549 5.51 26.64 -31.91
C SER A 549 5.54 26.00 -30.51
N PRO A 550 6.04 26.73 -29.49
CA PRO A 550 6.02 26.24 -28.13
C PRO A 550 4.60 26.02 -27.58
N ILE A 551 4.46 25.04 -26.67
CA ILE A 551 3.21 24.72 -25.96
C ILE A 551 3.39 24.94 -24.46
N TRP A 552 2.38 25.53 -23.82
CA TRP A 552 2.30 25.71 -22.38
C TRP A 552 1.11 24.93 -21.83
N VAL A 553 1.23 24.40 -20.62
CA VAL A 553 0.16 23.67 -19.94
C VAL A 553 0.00 24.22 -18.54
N GLY A 554 -1.19 24.75 -18.26
CA GLY A 554 -1.58 25.19 -16.92
C GLY A 554 -2.42 24.13 -16.25
N ALA A 555 -2.13 23.83 -14.98
CA ALA A 555 -2.89 22.86 -14.20
C ALA A 555 -3.03 23.26 -12.73
N LEU A 556 -4.20 22.98 -12.17
CA LEU A 556 -4.48 23.07 -10.74
C LEU A 556 -4.95 21.71 -10.24
N ARG A 557 -4.11 21.03 -9.46
CA ARG A 557 -4.42 19.72 -8.87
C ARG A 557 -4.81 19.85 -7.41
N THR A 558 -6.00 19.40 -7.04
CA THR A 558 -6.39 19.26 -5.63
C THR A 558 -6.41 17.78 -5.26
N THR A 559 -5.75 17.40 -4.17
CA THR A 559 -5.61 16.00 -3.74
C THR A 559 -6.10 15.82 -2.32
N PHE A 560 -7.01 14.87 -2.14
CA PHE A 560 -7.53 14.38 -0.87
C PHE A 560 -6.95 12.98 -0.61
N THR A 561 -6.43 12.75 0.60
CA THR A 561 -5.88 11.46 1.05
C THR A 561 -6.58 11.03 2.33
N PHE A 562 -7.06 9.78 2.39
CA PHE A 562 -7.84 9.26 3.51
C PHE A 562 -7.55 7.79 3.77
#